data_AF-A0A7C3APL0-F1
#
_entry.id   AF-A0A7C3APL0-F1
#
_cell.length_a   1.000
_cell.length_b   1.000
_cell.length_c   1.000
_cell.angle_alpha   90.00
_cell.angle_beta   90.00
_cell.angle_gamma   90.00
#
_symmetry.space_group_name_H-M   'P 1'
#
loop_
_entity.id
_entity.type
_entity.pdbx_description
1 polymer ?
#
loop_
_entity_poly.entity_id
_entity_poly.type
_entity_poly.pdbx_seq_one_letter_code
_entity_poly.pdbx_strand_id
1 'polypeptide(L)'
;MALSQEYVETDSTPRPPLLSAWQKIVLWLVCSLALIPGFHFIRLASLEVSQYQVSTFESYAREAIADGRHQRAIEFCTGALKSGINRSDHHGKVFALRAQAYAGMNRLPQALAELEAAAAFWTRRYFYATEEDREESAQFGKTLARRFLDADDAGSALRAFSAAGMISGHPVEFLYAMRETLSPADQARVWGAEGPPRIFVNDFRNPDAARLEQVVEEQGRTLVSAGQDPIERRQGAAAVMLELGAAQNEGRSWYSMDTYLPLSQKPFALRLHIKQEPPIGAAVVLGYWFESARQSATTLHQDALEEKEGWKQYIIERDFHNERLAEANEKGYSVADGFINKIGISLPPGPAMRIWVSGVELYVPDVKQP
;
A
#
# COMPACT_ATOMS: atom_id res chain seq x y z
N MET A 1 -50.10 26.66 67.73
CA MET A 1 -50.13 25.21 67.45
C MET A 1 -50.91 25.02 66.16
N ALA A 2 -50.18 24.85 65.06
CA ALA A 2 -50.72 24.70 63.72
C ALA A 2 -51.18 23.25 63.52
N LEU A 3 -52.44 23.07 63.13
CA LEU A 3 -52.99 21.78 62.71
C LEU A 3 -52.60 21.53 61.26
N SER A 4 -51.93 20.40 61.05
CA SER A 4 -51.48 19.85 59.78
C SER A 4 -52.64 19.67 58.80
N GLN A 5 -52.56 20.32 57.64
CA GLN A 5 -53.37 19.96 56.48
C GLN A 5 -52.83 18.66 55.88
N GLU A 6 -53.67 17.62 55.94
CA GLU A 6 -53.47 16.34 55.29
C GLU A 6 -53.57 16.55 53.77
N TYR A 7 -52.46 16.35 53.06
CA TYR A 7 -52.39 16.46 51.60
C TYR A 7 -52.98 15.17 51.00
N VAL A 8 -54.20 15.23 50.49
CA VAL A 8 -54.79 14.13 49.72
C VAL A 8 -54.26 14.23 48.29
N GLU A 9 -53.24 13.43 48.00
CA GLU A 9 -52.71 13.24 46.64
C GLU A 9 -53.77 12.51 45.80
N THR A 10 -54.53 13.27 45.00
CA THR A 10 -55.46 12.71 44.02
C THR A 10 -54.67 12.33 42.79
N ASP A 11 -54.24 11.06 42.75
CA ASP A 11 -53.67 10.41 41.56
C ASP A 11 -54.72 10.41 40.43
N SER A 12 -54.70 11.49 39.66
CA SER A 12 -55.61 11.79 38.55
C SER A 12 -54.97 11.44 37.21
N THR A 13 -54.16 10.38 37.18
CA THR A 13 -53.69 9.84 35.91
C THR A 13 -54.85 9.10 35.22
N PRO A 14 -55.32 9.56 34.04
CA PRO A 14 -56.40 8.88 33.33
C PRO A 14 -55.96 7.47 32.97
N ARG A 15 -56.65 6.46 33.50
CA ARG A 15 -56.40 5.06 33.16
C ARG A 15 -56.67 4.87 31.66
N PRO A 16 -55.73 4.29 30.89
CA PRO A 16 -55.94 4.08 29.47
C PRO A 16 -57.16 3.16 29.25
N PRO A 17 -57.92 3.37 28.16
CA PRO A 17 -59.10 2.57 27.87
C PRO A 17 -58.71 1.08 27.76
N LEU A 18 -59.37 0.23 28.54
CA LEU A 18 -59.18 -1.22 28.50
C LEU A 18 -59.76 -1.76 27.19
N LEU A 19 -58.89 -1.98 26.21
CA LEU A 19 -59.26 -2.61 24.94
C LEU A 19 -59.81 -4.03 25.19
N SER A 20 -60.94 -4.35 24.55
CA SER A 20 -61.45 -5.72 24.52
C SER A 20 -60.47 -6.67 23.82
N ALA A 21 -60.58 -7.97 24.10
CA ALA A 21 -59.71 -8.98 23.47
C ALA A 21 -59.74 -8.90 21.93
N TRP A 22 -60.90 -8.64 21.35
CA TRP A 22 -61.06 -8.46 19.90
C TRP A 22 -60.35 -7.21 19.38
N GLN A 23 -60.49 -6.06 20.06
CA GLN A 23 -59.81 -4.83 19.69
C GLN A 23 -58.28 -4.96 19.78
N LYS A 24 -57.78 -5.73 20.76
CA LYS A 24 -56.35 -6.05 20.86
C LYS A 24 -55.87 -6.88 19.66
N ILE A 25 -56.65 -7.88 19.22
CA ILE A 25 -56.32 -8.69 18.04
C ILE A 25 -56.33 -7.84 16.77
N VAL A 26 -57.36 -7.01 16.57
CA VAL A 26 -57.45 -6.11 15.40
C VAL A 26 -56.30 -5.11 15.39
N LEU A 27 -55.97 -4.51 16.54
CA LEU A 27 -54.85 -3.59 16.67
C LEU A 27 -53.52 -4.29 16.33
N TRP A 28 -53.30 -5.51 16.84
CA TRP A 28 -52.12 -6.32 16.49
C TRP A 28 -52.04 -6.62 15.00
N LEU A 29 -53.17 -6.96 14.37
CA LEU A 29 -53.23 -7.28 12.95
C LEU A 29 -52.93 -6.04 12.10
N VAL A 30 -53.52 -4.89 12.44
CA VAL A 30 -53.27 -3.61 11.78
C VAL A 30 -51.81 -3.16 11.95
N CYS A 31 -51.25 -3.27 13.17
CA CYS A 31 -49.84 -2.95 13.41
C CYS A 31 -48.92 -3.89 12.64
N SER A 32 -49.23 -5.19 12.59
CA SER A 32 -48.42 -6.18 11.85
C SER A 32 -48.46 -5.93 10.34
N LEU A 33 -49.64 -5.64 9.79
CA LEU A 33 -49.80 -5.29 8.38
C LEU A 33 -49.10 -3.96 8.04
N ALA A 34 -49.14 -2.97 8.94
CA ALA A 34 -48.45 -1.69 8.76
C ALA A 34 -46.92 -1.82 8.78
N LEU A 35 -46.36 -2.89 9.36
CA LEU A 35 -44.93 -3.18 9.34
C LEU A 35 -44.45 -3.83 8.03
N ILE A 36 -45.34 -4.44 7.23
CA ILE A 36 -44.97 -5.13 5.98
C ILE A 36 -44.26 -4.19 4.98
N PRO A 37 -44.75 -2.97 4.69
CA PRO A 37 -44.02 -2.02 3.86
C PRO A 37 -42.65 -1.64 4.43
N GLY A 38 -42.54 -1.53 5.75
CA GLY A 38 -41.27 -1.29 6.44
C GLY A 38 -40.26 -2.41 6.22
N PHE A 39 -40.69 -3.68 6.35
CA PHE A 39 -39.83 -4.83 6.05
C PHE A 39 -39.45 -4.92 4.57
N HIS A 40 -40.36 -4.59 3.65
CA HIS A 40 -40.04 -4.52 2.23
C HIS A 40 -39.03 -3.41 1.92
N PHE A 41 -39.18 -2.23 2.53
CA PHE A 41 -38.23 -1.14 2.40
C PHE A 41 -36.86 -1.52 2.98
N ILE A 42 -36.80 -2.11 4.18
CA ILE A 42 -35.56 -2.59 4.79
C ILE A 42 -34.91 -3.67 3.91
N ARG A 43 -35.68 -4.59 3.33
CA ARG A 43 -35.16 -5.61 2.41
C ARG A 43 -34.60 -5.00 1.13
N LEU A 44 -35.30 -4.05 0.52
CA LEU A 44 -34.84 -3.35 -0.69
C LEU A 44 -33.58 -2.53 -0.40
N ALA A 45 -33.58 -1.75 0.67
CA ALA A 45 -32.42 -1.02 1.14
C ALA A 45 -31.26 -1.96 1.48
N SER A 46 -31.53 -3.10 2.11
CA SER A 46 -30.53 -4.12 2.40
C SER A 46 -29.97 -4.75 1.13
N LEU A 47 -30.77 -4.98 0.09
CA LEU A 47 -30.28 -5.51 -1.19
C LEU A 47 -29.41 -4.49 -1.90
N GLU A 48 -29.82 -3.23 -1.91
CA GLU A 48 -29.06 -2.13 -2.52
C GLU A 48 -27.73 -1.89 -1.79
N VAL A 49 -27.75 -1.89 -0.45
CA VAL A 49 -26.54 -1.78 0.38
C VAL A 49 -25.68 -3.04 0.30
N SER A 50 -26.29 -4.23 0.16
CA SER A 50 -25.56 -5.50 0.08
C SER A 50 -24.65 -5.59 -1.13
N GLN A 51 -24.90 -4.85 -2.21
CA GLN A 51 -24.02 -4.83 -3.39
C GLN A 51 -22.66 -4.17 -3.10
N TYR A 52 -22.60 -3.33 -2.06
CA TYR A 52 -21.39 -2.65 -1.62
C TYR A 52 -20.73 -3.36 -0.44
N GLN A 53 -21.32 -4.45 0.07
CA GLN A 53 -20.73 -5.21 1.16
C GLN A 53 -19.44 -5.89 0.71
N VAL A 54 -18.54 -6.03 1.68
CA VAL A 54 -17.20 -6.60 1.49
C VAL A 54 -17.24 -8.02 0.92
N SER A 55 -18.27 -8.81 1.21
CA SER A 55 -18.40 -10.20 0.75
C SER A 55 -18.92 -10.35 -0.69
N THR A 56 -19.46 -9.29 -1.29
CA THR A 56 -20.22 -9.36 -2.55
C THR A 56 -19.74 -8.38 -3.60
N PHE A 57 -19.08 -7.28 -3.21
CA PHE A 57 -18.66 -6.23 -4.14
C PHE A 57 -17.81 -6.77 -5.30
N GLU A 58 -16.95 -7.77 -5.03
CA GLU A 58 -16.05 -8.34 -6.02
C GLU A 58 -16.83 -8.93 -7.20
N SER A 59 -17.82 -9.78 -6.91
CA SER A 59 -18.66 -10.41 -7.94
C SER A 59 -19.33 -9.36 -8.81
N TYR A 60 -19.93 -8.33 -8.18
CA TYR A 60 -20.63 -7.26 -8.91
C TYR A 60 -19.69 -6.37 -9.71
N ALA A 61 -18.51 -6.06 -9.17
CA ALA A 61 -17.50 -5.27 -9.87
C ALA A 61 -16.94 -6.03 -11.08
N ARG A 62 -16.64 -7.32 -10.94
CA ARG A 62 -16.17 -8.18 -12.05
C ARG A 62 -17.21 -8.33 -13.14
N GLU A 63 -18.47 -8.61 -12.79
CA GLU A 63 -19.58 -8.67 -13.74
C GLU A 63 -19.73 -7.35 -14.49
N ALA A 64 -19.71 -6.22 -13.77
CA ALA A 64 -19.80 -4.91 -14.40
C ALA A 64 -18.59 -4.60 -15.32
N ILE A 65 -17.38 -5.05 -14.99
CA ILE A 65 -16.20 -4.92 -15.88
C ILE A 65 -16.40 -5.77 -17.15
N ALA A 66 -16.83 -7.03 -17.00
CA ALA A 66 -17.05 -7.94 -18.12
C ALA A 66 -18.13 -7.42 -19.10
N ASP A 67 -19.17 -6.78 -18.56
CA ASP A 67 -20.24 -6.16 -19.36
C ASP A 67 -19.87 -4.79 -19.96
N GLY A 68 -18.65 -4.29 -19.74
CA GLY A 68 -18.23 -2.95 -20.16
C GLY A 68 -18.87 -1.80 -19.36
N ARG A 69 -19.59 -2.09 -18.28
CA ARG A 69 -20.23 -1.13 -17.36
C ARG A 69 -19.21 -0.56 -16.35
N HIS A 70 -18.10 -0.03 -16.84
CA HIS A 70 -16.96 0.38 -16.01
C HIS A 70 -17.29 1.43 -14.94
N GLN A 71 -18.15 2.41 -15.24
CA GLN A 71 -18.57 3.41 -14.25
C GLN A 71 -19.30 2.74 -13.07
N ARG A 72 -20.11 1.71 -13.35
CA ARG A 72 -20.81 0.95 -12.31
C ARG A 72 -19.85 0.11 -11.47
N ALA A 73 -18.83 -0.48 -12.09
CA ALA A 73 -17.76 -1.17 -11.35
C ALA A 73 -17.03 -0.23 -10.38
N ILE A 74 -16.74 1.01 -10.81
CA ILE A 74 -16.15 2.04 -9.94
C ILE A 74 -17.08 2.39 -8.77
N GLU A 75 -18.38 2.50 -9.01
CA GLU A 75 -19.37 2.74 -7.94
C GLU A 75 -19.38 1.61 -6.90
N PHE A 76 -19.37 0.34 -7.33
CA PHE A 76 -19.29 -0.80 -6.42
C PHE A 76 -18.02 -0.77 -5.57
N CYS A 77 -16.87 -0.57 -6.21
CA CYS A 77 -15.59 -0.45 -5.51
C CYS A 77 -15.54 0.75 -4.55
N THR A 78 -16.09 1.90 -4.97
CA THR A 78 -16.14 3.10 -4.13
C THR A 78 -17.06 2.91 -2.92
N GLY A 79 -18.20 2.25 -3.12
CA GLY A 79 -19.10 1.85 -2.04
C GLY A 79 -18.42 0.90 -1.06
N ALA A 80 -17.68 -0.09 -1.55
CA ALA A 80 -16.91 -1.03 -0.73
C ALA A 80 -15.90 -0.29 0.17
N LEU A 81 -15.13 0.66 -0.39
CA LEU A 81 -14.20 1.50 0.41
C LEU A 81 -14.90 2.30 1.50
N LYS A 82 -16.12 2.81 1.23
CA LYS A 82 -16.88 3.60 2.20
C LYS A 82 -17.53 2.73 3.29
N SER A 83 -17.96 1.52 2.94
CA SER A 83 -18.54 0.57 3.89
C SER A 83 -17.52 -0.12 4.78
N GLY A 84 -16.26 -0.20 4.33
CA GLY A 84 -15.16 -0.78 5.08
C GLY A 84 -14.76 0.14 6.24
N ILE A 85 -15.22 -0.16 7.46
CA ILE A 85 -14.71 0.48 8.67
C ILE A 85 -13.27 -0.02 8.86
N ASN A 86 -12.29 0.91 8.81
CA ASN A 86 -10.87 0.66 9.07
C ASN A 86 -10.19 -0.44 8.23
N ARG A 87 -9.72 -0.09 7.03
CA ARG A 87 -8.66 -0.80 6.29
C ARG A 87 -8.92 -2.32 6.19
N SER A 88 -10.05 -2.69 5.58
CA SER A 88 -10.40 -4.09 5.39
C SER A 88 -9.40 -4.78 4.46
N ASP A 89 -9.28 -6.09 4.64
CA ASP A 89 -8.36 -7.00 3.94
C ASP A 89 -8.50 -6.94 2.41
N HIS A 90 -9.60 -6.37 1.92
CA HIS A 90 -9.98 -6.34 0.52
C HIS A 90 -9.57 -5.07 -0.22
N HIS A 91 -9.00 -4.07 0.48
CA HIS A 91 -8.66 -2.78 -0.15
C HIS A 91 -7.73 -2.93 -1.37
N GLY A 92 -6.75 -3.84 -1.32
CA GLY A 92 -5.88 -4.12 -2.47
C GLY A 92 -6.67 -4.59 -3.70
N LYS A 93 -7.60 -5.53 -3.51
CA LYS A 93 -8.51 -6.02 -4.57
C LYS A 93 -9.39 -4.89 -5.10
N VAL A 94 -9.95 -4.07 -4.21
CA VAL A 94 -10.80 -2.93 -4.60
C VAL A 94 -10.05 -1.98 -5.53
N PHE A 95 -8.81 -1.63 -5.18
CA PHE A 95 -7.94 -0.79 -6.00
C PHE A 95 -7.60 -1.45 -7.35
N ALA A 96 -7.25 -2.74 -7.35
CA ALA A 96 -6.98 -3.49 -8.58
C ALA A 96 -8.18 -3.49 -9.55
N LEU A 97 -9.40 -3.75 -9.05
CA LEU A 97 -10.61 -3.74 -9.88
C LEU A 97 -10.97 -2.32 -10.38
N ARG A 98 -10.75 -1.27 -9.56
CA ARG A 98 -10.91 0.12 -10.02
C ARG A 98 -9.91 0.46 -11.12
N ALA A 99 -8.67 -0.02 -11.00
CA ALA A 99 -7.66 0.18 -12.03
C ALA A 99 -8.11 -0.40 -13.37
N GLN A 100 -8.64 -1.64 -13.37
CA GLN A 100 -9.20 -2.28 -14.56
C GLN A 100 -10.38 -1.46 -15.15
N ALA A 101 -11.31 -1.02 -14.30
CA ALA A 101 -12.45 -0.22 -14.74
C ALA A 101 -12.03 1.13 -15.37
N TYR A 102 -11.11 1.86 -14.74
CA TYR A 102 -10.57 3.10 -15.32
C TYR A 102 -9.85 2.85 -16.64
N ALA A 103 -9.08 1.76 -16.76
CA ALA A 103 -8.42 1.40 -18.01
C ALA A 103 -9.43 1.07 -19.13
N GLY A 104 -10.55 0.42 -18.79
CA GLY A 104 -11.66 0.17 -19.72
C GLY A 104 -12.34 1.45 -20.23
N MET A 105 -12.35 2.51 -19.42
CA MET A 105 -12.78 3.86 -19.83
C MET A 105 -11.69 4.69 -20.53
N ASN A 106 -10.54 4.08 -20.86
CA ASN A 106 -9.35 4.76 -21.38
C ASN A 106 -8.81 5.89 -20.48
N ARG A 107 -9.09 5.82 -19.18
CA ARG A 107 -8.58 6.75 -18.15
C ARG A 107 -7.27 6.21 -17.58
N LEU A 108 -6.23 6.14 -18.43
CA LEU A 108 -4.97 5.49 -18.10
C LEU A 108 -4.25 6.04 -16.86
N PRO A 109 -4.14 7.37 -16.66
CA PRO A 109 -3.48 7.91 -15.48
C PRO A 109 -4.18 7.51 -14.16
N GLN A 110 -5.52 7.48 -14.15
CA GLN A 110 -6.30 7.02 -13.01
C GLN A 110 -6.12 5.51 -12.79
N ALA A 111 -6.09 4.72 -13.87
CA ALA A 111 -5.84 3.29 -13.78
C ALA A 111 -4.47 3.00 -13.14
N LEU A 112 -3.43 3.74 -13.55
CA LEU A 112 -2.09 3.62 -12.99
C LEU A 112 -2.08 3.96 -11.49
N ALA A 113 -2.69 5.07 -11.10
CA ALA A 113 -2.73 5.49 -9.70
C ALA A 113 -3.41 4.45 -8.80
N GLU A 114 -4.53 3.84 -9.25
CA GLU A 114 -5.20 2.78 -8.50
C GLU A 114 -4.37 1.48 -8.47
N LEU A 115 -3.66 1.14 -9.55
CA LEU A 115 -2.77 -0.03 -9.56
C LEU A 115 -1.60 0.16 -8.58
N GLU A 116 -1.01 1.34 -8.53
CA GLU A 116 0.03 1.68 -7.54
C GLU A 116 -0.51 1.62 -6.11
N ALA A 117 -1.76 2.06 -5.89
CA ALA A 117 -2.41 1.93 -4.58
C ALA A 117 -2.63 0.46 -4.17
N ALA A 118 -2.98 -0.41 -5.13
CA ALA A 118 -3.07 -1.85 -4.90
C ALA A 118 -1.69 -2.44 -4.54
N ALA A 119 -0.65 -2.09 -5.31
CA ALA A 119 0.73 -2.50 -5.04
C ALA A 119 1.19 -2.07 -3.64
N ALA A 120 0.97 -0.81 -3.27
CA ALA A 120 1.33 -0.27 -1.96
C ALA A 120 0.55 -0.91 -0.80
N PHE A 121 -0.70 -1.34 -1.04
CA PHE A 121 -1.48 -2.06 -0.03
C PHE A 121 -0.92 -3.47 0.18
N TRP A 122 -0.76 -4.26 -0.89
CA TRP A 122 -0.30 -5.64 -0.80
C TRP A 122 1.19 -5.77 -0.48
N THR A 123 1.99 -4.74 -0.74
CA THR A 123 3.39 -4.69 -0.27
C THR A 123 3.45 -4.56 1.26
N ARG A 124 2.57 -3.75 1.86
CA ARG A 124 2.51 -3.58 3.33
C ARG A 124 1.77 -4.70 4.04
N ARG A 125 0.79 -5.31 3.38
CA ARG A 125 -0.07 -6.36 3.93
C ARG A 125 -0.14 -7.55 2.99
N TYR A 126 1.03 -8.17 2.78
CA TYR A 126 1.25 -9.20 1.77
C TYR A 126 0.39 -10.46 1.97
N PHE A 127 -0.02 -10.77 3.19
CA PHE A 127 -0.86 -11.91 3.52
C PHE A 127 -2.33 -11.76 3.10
N TYR A 128 -2.76 -10.59 2.63
CA TYR A 128 -4.14 -10.35 2.14
C TYR A 128 -4.31 -10.45 0.63
N ALA A 129 -3.27 -10.80 -0.13
CA ALA A 129 -3.38 -11.10 -1.55
C ALA A 129 -3.32 -12.61 -1.77
N THR A 130 -4.31 -13.18 -2.45
CA THR A 130 -4.21 -14.55 -2.94
C THR A 130 -3.28 -14.62 -4.16
N GLU A 131 -2.72 -15.78 -4.47
CA GLU A 131 -1.90 -15.96 -5.68
C GLU A 131 -2.66 -15.59 -6.97
N GLU A 132 -3.95 -15.92 -7.05
CA GLU A 132 -4.81 -15.55 -8.17
C GLU A 132 -4.90 -14.02 -8.34
N ASP A 133 -5.06 -13.29 -7.23
CA ASP A 133 -5.11 -11.83 -7.24
C ASP A 133 -3.81 -11.19 -7.73
N ARG A 134 -2.69 -11.77 -7.28
CA ARG A 134 -1.34 -11.33 -7.64
C ARG A 134 -1.09 -11.55 -9.12
N GLU A 135 -1.40 -12.73 -9.63
CA GLU A 135 -1.22 -13.10 -11.03
C GLU A 135 -2.09 -12.23 -11.95
N GLU A 136 -3.39 -12.13 -11.67
CA GLU A 136 -4.33 -11.34 -12.45
C GLU A 136 -3.90 -9.86 -12.50
N SER A 137 -3.58 -9.28 -11.34
CA SER A 137 -3.25 -7.87 -11.23
C SER A 137 -1.87 -7.55 -11.83
N ALA A 138 -0.89 -8.44 -11.69
CA ALA A 138 0.41 -8.30 -12.34
C ALA A 138 0.27 -8.37 -13.87
N GLN A 139 -0.55 -9.29 -14.38
CA GLN A 139 -0.80 -9.41 -15.82
C GLN A 139 -1.55 -8.20 -16.38
N PHE A 140 -2.54 -7.68 -15.63
CA PHE A 140 -3.20 -6.42 -15.95
C PHE A 140 -2.18 -5.26 -16.00
N GLY A 141 -1.31 -5.13 -15.01
CA GLY A 141 -0.30 -4.08 -14.98
C GLY A 141 0.71 -4.15 -16.13
N LYS A 142 1.11 -5.35 -16.57
CA LYS A 142 1.90 -5.52 -17.82
C LYS A 142 1.14 -5.01 -19.04
N THR A 143 -0.15 -5.29 -19.13
CA THR A 143 -1.01 -4.83 -20.23
C THR A 143 -1.16 -3.30 -20.21
N LEU A 144 -1.35 -2.72 -19.02
CA LEU A 144 -1.41 -1.28 -18.82
C LEU A 144 -0.09 -0.60 -19.21
N ALA A 145 1.05 -1.18 -18.82
CA ALA A 145 2.37 -0.66 -19.19
C ALA A 145 2.58 -0.64 -20.71
N ARG A 146 2.15 -1.69 -21.42
CA ARG A 146 2.19 -1.72 -22.90
C ARG A 146 1.36 -0.61 -23.52
N ARG A 147 0.15 -0.34 -22.99
CA ARG A 147 -0.67 0.79 -23.47
C ARG A 147 0.02 2.14 -23.29
N PHE A 148 0.80 2.32 -22.23
CA PHE A 148 1.61 3.52 -22.07
C PHE A 148 2.80 3.58 -23.04
N LEU A 149 3.45 2.45 -23.33
CA LEU A 149 4.48 2.38 -24.37
C LEU A 149 3.92 2.70 -25.76
N ASP A 150 2.72 2.23 -26.08
CA ASP A 150 2.03 2.55 -27.34
C ASP A 150 1.70 4.04 -27.44
N ALA A 151 1.50 4.71 -26.29
CA ALA A 151 1.24 6.14 -26.19
C ALA A 151 2.52 7.00 -26.03
N ASP A 152 3.70 6.41 -26.17
CA ASP A 152 5.01 7.05 -25.97
C ASP A 152 5.26 7.64 -24.57
N ASP A 153 4.61 7.08 -23.56
CA ASP A 153 4.80 7.44 -22.15
C ASP A 153 5.60 6.36 -21.41
N ALA A 154 6.92 6.33 -21.66
CA ALA A 154 7.82 5.37 -21.04
C ALA A 154 7.89 5.51 -19.51
N GLY A 155 7.67 6.73 -18.98
CA GLY A 155 7.66 6.99 -17.54
C GLY A 155 6.49 6.31 -16.84
N SER A 156 5.28 6.48 -17.36
CA SER A 156 4.10 5.78 -16.85
C SER A 156 4.16 4.27 -17.12
N ALA A 157 4.78 3.84 -18.22
CA ALA A 157 5.02 2.41 -18.47
C ALA A 157 5.92 1.79 -17.40
N LEU A 158 7.04 2.42 -17.05
CA LEU A 158 7.93 1.93 -15.99
C LEU A 158 7.20 1.88 -14.64
N ARG A 159 6.37 2.86 -14.32
CA ARG A 159 5.54 2.87 -13.11
C ARG A 159 4.52 1.72 -13.09
N ALA A 160 3.84 1.47 -14.21
CA ALA A 160 2.91 0.34 -14.35
C ALA A 160 3.63 -1.01 -14.20
N PHE A 161 4.81 -1.17 -14.81
CA PHE A 161 5.64 -2.36 -14.63
C PHE A 161 6.12 -2.53 -13.19
N SER A 162 6.47 -1.43 -12.52
CA SER A 162 6.89 -1.45 -11.13
C SER A 162 5.75 -1.89 -10.21
N ALA A 163 4.56 -1.34 -10.39
CA ALA A 163 3.37 -1.76 -9.66
C ALA A 163 3.05 -3.24 -9.90
N ALA A 164 3.09 -3.70 -11.17
CA ALA A 164 2.88 -5.11 -11.51
C ALA A 164 3.92 -6.04 -10.85
N GLY A 165 5.19 -5.64 -10.87
CA GLY A 165 6.28 -6.38 -10.23
C GLY A 165 6.07 -6.54 -8.74
N MET A 166 5.75 -5.45 -8.04
CA MET A 166 5.51 -5.48 -6.60
C MET A 166 4.23 -6.26 -6.23
N ILE A 167 3.16 -6.15 -7.03
CA ILE A 167 1.92 -6.90 -6.82
C ILE A 167 2.13 -8.41 -6.97
N SER A 168 2.99 -8.83 -7.91
CA SER A 168 3.21 -10.25 -8.22
C SER A 168 3.64 -11.10 -7.03
N GLY A 169 4.15 -10.49 -5.96
CA GLY A 169 4.78 -11.19 -4.83
C GLY A 169 6.20 -11.65 -5.14
N HIS A 170 6.61 -11.70 -6.42
CA HIS A 170 7.92 -12.16 -6.88
C HIS A 170 8.58 -11.10 -7.79
N PRO A 171 8.90 -9.90 -7.25
CA PRO A 171 9.35 -8.77 -8.04
C PRO A 171 10.68 -9.02 -8.78
N VAL A 172 11.57 -9.83 -8.21
CA VAL A 172 12.83 -10.20 -8.87
C VAL A 172 12.55 -11.05 -10.09
N GLU A 173 11.81 -12.14 -9.94
CA GLU A 173 11.42 -13.05 -11.02
C GLU A 173 10.65 -12.31 -12.12
N PHE A 174 9.75 -11.41 -11.72
CA PHE A 174 9.02 -10.53 -12.63
C PHE A 174 9.97 -9.67 -13.46
N LEU A 175 10.96 -9.02 -12.84
CA LEU A 175 11.91 -8.16 -13.54
C LEU A 175 12.78 -8.94 -14.53
N TYR A 176 13.21 -10.15 -14.16
CA TYR A 176 13.91 -11.04 -15.09
C TYR A 176 13.02 -11.45 -16.28
N ALA A 177 11.77 -11.84 -16.03
CA ALA A 177 10.83 -12.18 -17.10
C ALA A 177 10.53 -10.97 -18.00
N MET A 178 10.46 -9.76 -17.43
CA MET A 178 10.30 -8.52 -18.18
C MET A 178 11.49 -8.25 -19.10
N ARG A 179 12.72 -8.42 -18.60
CA ARG A 179 13.95 -8.33 -19.40
C ARG A 179 13.98 -9.30 -20.57
N GLU A 180 13.43 -10.50 -20.40
CA GLU A 180 13.40 -11.52 -21.45
C GLU A 180 12.29 -11.27 -22.49
N THR A 181 11.21 -10.56 -22.10
CA THR A 181 10.01 -10.43 -22.94
C THR A 181 9.86 -9.06 -23.60
N LEU A 182 10.48 -8.00 -23.08
CA LEU A 182 10.48 -6.67 -23.72
C LEU A 182 11.41 -6.65 -24.93
N SER A 183 10.97 -5.99 -26.01
CA SER A 183 11.82 -5.76 -27.18
C SER A 183 13.02 -4.86 -26.80
N PRO A 184 14.18 -4.96 -27.48
CA PRO A 184 15.31 -4.07 -27.18
C PRO A 184 14.96 -2.57 -27.27
N ALA A 185 14.04 -2.20 -28.18
CA ALA A 185 13.56 -0.83 -28.30
C ALA A 185 12.76 -0.40 -27.06
N ASP A 186 11.86 -1.24 -26.56
CA ASP A 186 11.09 -0.93 -25.36
C ASP A 186 11.96 -0.96 -24.10
N GLN A 187 12.95 -1.86 -24.02
CA GLN A 187 13.94 -1.84 -22.95
C GLN A 187 14.70 -0.51 -22.90
N ALA A 188 15.19 -0.03 -24.04
CA ALA A 188 15.88 1.26 -24.12
C ALA A 188 14.97 2.43 -23.77
N ARG A 189 13.67 2.36 -24.09
CA ARG A 189 12.68 3.40 -23.72
C ARG A 189 12.38 3.40 -22.22
N VAL A 190 12.17 2.23 -21.62
CA VAL A 190 11.76 2.08 -20.22
C VAL A 190 12.94 2.32 -19.26
N TRP A 191 14.11 1.78 -19.58
CA TRP A 191 15.28 1.82 -18.68
C TRP A 191 16.35 2.83 -19.10
N GLY A 192 16.28 3.36 -20.32
CA GLY A 192 17.37 4.10 -20.96
C GLY A 192 18.28 3.13 -21.74
N ALA A 193 18.95 3.64 -22.78
CA ALA A 193 19.75 2.82 -23.70
C ALA A 193 20.87 2.02 -23.01
N GLU A 194 21.40 2.53 -21.89
CA GLU A 194 22.48 1.92 -21.12
C GLU A 194 22.07 1.64 -19.66
N GLY A 195 20.77 1.78 -19.35
CA GLY A 195 20.29 1.60 -17.98
C GLY A 195 20.05 0.12 -17.66
N PRO A 196 20.41 -0.37 -16.45
CA PRO A 196 20.10 -1.73 -16.08
C PRO A 196 18.58 -1.91 -15.96
N PRO A 197 18.08 -3.14 -16.22
CA PRO A 197 16.70 -3.51 -15.95
C PRO A 197 16.32 -3.17 -14.52
N ARG A 198 15.28 -2.36 -14.34
CA ARG A 198 14.83 -1.91 -13.01
C ARG A 198 13.33 -1.73 -12.89
N ILE A 199 12.86 -1.76 -11.65
CA ILE A 199 11.53 -1.32 -11.20
C ILE A 199 11.66 -0.51 -9.91
N PHE A 200 10.66 0.30 -9.61
CA PHE A 200 10.54 0.95 -8.31
C PHE A 200 9.93 -0.01 -7.29
N VAL A 201 10.62 -0.19 -6.18
CA VAL A 201 10.02 -0.75 -4.96
C VAL A 201 9.11 0.31 -4.33
N ASN A 202 9.68 1.51 -4.16
CA ASN A 202 8.94 2.70 -3.72
C ASN A 202 9.29 3.88 -4.64
N ASP A 203 8.27 4.49 -5.22
CA ASP A 203 8.39 5.68 -6.05
C ASP A 203 7.84 6.91 -5.32
N PHE A 204 8.73 7.72 -4.73
CA PHE A 204 8.32 8.95 -4.02
C PHE A 204 7.94 10.09 -4.98
N ARG A 205 7.97 9.86 -6.30
CA ARG A 205 7.38 10.75 -7.31
C ARG A 205 5.87 10.74 -7.32
N ASN A 206 5.25 9.65 -6.87
CA ASN A 206 3.83 9.67 -6.61
C ASN A 206 3.55 10.13 -5.15
N PRO A 207 2.95 11.32 -4.93
CA PRO A 207 2.63 11.82 -3.59
C PRO A 207 1.71 10.90 -2.79
N ASP A 208 0.95 10.04 -3.47
CA ASP A 208 0.02 9.10 -2.85
C ASP A 208 0.64 7.73 -2.55
N ALA A 209 1.80 7.38 -3.14
CA ALA A 209 2.29 6.00 -3.20
C ALA A 209 3.10 5.53 -1.98
N ALA A 210 3.79 6.40 -1.25
CA ALA A 210 4.55 5.97 -0.07
C ALA A 210 4.84 7.12 0.88
N ARG A 211 4.37 6.98 2.13
CA ARG A 211 4.89 7.76 3.25
C ARG A 211 6.04 6.96 3.86
N LEU A 212 7.19 7.58 4.07
CA LEU A 212 8.16 7.05 5.02
C LEU A 212 7.48 7.06 6.38
N GLU A 213 7.20 5.89 6.92
CA GLU A 213 6.59 5.77 8.24
C GLU A 213 7.73 5.75 9.26
N GLN A 214 7.61 6.55 10.32
CA GLN A 214 8.52 6.47 11.46
C GLN A 214 8.22 5.16 12.17
N VAL A 215 9.08 4.17 12.02
CA VAL A 215 8.78 2.80 12.48
C VAL A 215 8.92 2.66 13.99
N VAL A 216 9.87 3.36 14.62
CA VAL A 216 9.87 3.55 16.07
C VAL A 216 10.70 4.78 16.46
N GLU A 217 10.22 5.58 17.40
CA GLU A 217 10.96 6.67 18.06
C GLU A 217 11.95 6.12 19.10
N GLU A 218 12.71 5.07 18.75
CA GLU A 218 13.51 4.31 19.72
C GLU A 218 14.82 5.02 20.11
N GLN A 219 15.34 5.96 19.29
CA GLN A 219 16.70 6.52 19.46
C GLN A 219 16.86 8.01 19.10
N GLY A 220 15.81 8.83 19.28
CA GLY A 220 16.01 10.23 19.69
C GLY A 220 15.76 11.39 18.71
N ARG A 221 15.49 11.20 17.41
CA ARG A 221 15.06 12.29 16.51
C ARG A 221 13.55 12.29 16.31
N THR A 222 12.88 13.32 16.81
CA THR A 222 11.45 13.56 16.53
C THR A 222 11.25 13.93 15.07
N LEU A 223 10.30 13.30 14.40
CA LEU A 223 9.83 13.71 13.08
C LEU A 223 9.02 15.01 13.22
N VAL A 224 9.56 16.12 12.73
CA VAL A 224 8.91 17.44 12.78
C VAL A 224 7.89 17.57 11.66
N SER A 225 8.31 17.22 10.44
CA SER A 225 7.43 17.24 9.27
C SER A 225 7.87 16.22 8.22
N ALA A 226 6.91 15.73 7.44
CA ALA A 226 7.13 14.86 6.30
C ALA A 226 6.27 15.34 5.12
N GLY A 227 6.86 15.44 3.94
CA GLY A 227 6.13 15.89 2.75
C GLY A 227 6.97 15.81 1.49
N GLN A 228 6.40 16.19 0.36
CA GLN A 228 7.19 16.42 -0.85
C GLN A 228 7.82 17.80 -0.80
N ASP A 229 9.08 17.91 -1.21
CA ASP A 229 9.73 19.21 -1.37
C ASP A 229 9.34 19.83 -2.73
N PRO A 230 8.63 20.97 -2.76
CA PRO A 230 8.23 21.62 -4.00
C PRO A 230 9.42 22.17 -4.81
N ILE A 231 10.59 22.40 -4.20
CA ILE A 231 11.78 22.91 -4.88
C ILE A 231 12.43 21.78 -5.69
N GLU A 232 12.75 20.67 -5.05
CA GLU A 232 13.30 19.48 -5.70
C GLU A 232 12.35 18.97 -6.79
N ARG A 233 11.03 18.99 -6.52
CA ARG A 233 10.01 18.61 -7.51
C ARG A 233 10.03 19.49 -8.77
N ARG A 234 10.32 20.79 -8.64
CA ARG A 234 10.48 21.70 -9.80
C ARG A 234 11.77 21.43 -10.57
N GLN A 235 12.78 20.87 -9.90
CA GLN A 235 14.04 20.43 -10.51
C GLN A 235 13.96 19.01 -11.10
N GLY A 236 12.77 18.39 -11.07
CA GLY A 236 12.54 17.04 -11.60
C GLY A 236 12.91 15.92 -10.61
N ALA A 237 13.48 16.26 -9.45
CA ALA A 237 13.72 15.33 -8.36
C ALA A 237 12.46 15.23 -7.52
N ALA A 238 11.63 14.22 -7.75
CA ALA A 238 10.56 13.98 -6.81
C ALA A 238 11.11 13.15 -5.65
N ALA A 239 11.23 13.81 -4.51
CA ALA A 239 11.72 13.24 -3.28
C ALA A 239 10.73 13.51 -2.15
N VAL A 240 10.66 12.56 -1.22
CA VAL A 240 10.08 12.82 0.09
C VAL A 240 11.14 13.48 0.96
N MET A 241 10.78 14.59 1.58
CA MET A 241 11.57 15.31 2.57
C MET A 241 11.06 14.94 3.97
N LEU A 242 11.99 14.63 4.86
CA LEU A 242 11.74 14.54 6.30
C LEU A 242 12.52 15.63 7.01
N GLU A 243 11.82 16.45 7.80
CA GLU A 243 12.43 17.40 8.72
C GLU A 243 12.50 16.78 10.11
N LEU A 244 13.71 16.67 10.64
CA LEU A 244 14.01 15.91 11.83
C LEU A 244 14.59 16.83 12.90
N GLY A 245 14.13 16.66 14.14
CA GLY A 245 14.69 17.31 15.30
C GLY A 245 16.14 16.87 15.58
N ALA A 246 16.80 17.57 16.50
CA ALA A 246 18.11 17.16 17.01
C ALA A 246 17.99 15.87 17.82
N ALA A 247 18.98 14.99 17.71
CA ALA A 247 19.08 13.81 18.57
C ALA A 247 19.88 14.18 19.82
N GLN A 248 19.28 14.03 21.02
CA GLN A 248 19.97 14.30 22.29
C GLN A 248 20.62 13.07 22.91
N ASN A 249 20.22 11.87 22.49
CA ASN A 249 20.68 10.60 23.05
C ASN A 249 21.68 9.91 22.11
N GLU A 250 22.53 9.06 22.69
CA GLU A 250 23.35 8.13 21.92
C GLU A 250 22.46 7.09 21.20
N GLY A 251 22.79 6.75 19.96
CA GLY A 251 22.01 5.83 19.12
C GLY A 251 21.73 6.38 17.72
N ARG A 252 21.25 5.52 16.82
CA ARG A 252 20.87 5.90 15.45
C ARG A 252 19.34 5.94 15.31
N SER A 253 18.79 7.04 14.78
CA SER A 253 17.36 7.16 14.48
C SER A 253 17.00 6.46 13.16
N TRP A 254 15.91 5.69 13.14
CA TRP A 254 15.54 4.83 12.01
C TRP A 254 14.22 5.26 11.38
N TYR A 255 14.21 5.41 10.06
CA TYR A 255 13.04 5.73 9.25
C TYR A 255 12.92 4.67 8.17
N SER A 256 11.80 3.98 8.05
CA SER A 256 11.68 2.88 7.08
C SER A 256 10.34 2.84 6.40
N MET A 257 10.34 2.21 5.23
CA MET A 257 9.14 1.82 4.52
C MET A 257 8.98 0.31 4.68
N ASP A 258 7.76 -0.10 5.00
CA ASP A 258 7.37 -1.51 4.92
C ASP A 258 7.45 -1.94 3.45
N THR A 259 8.02 -3.12 3.23
CA THR A 259 8.13 -3.73 1.92
C THR A 259 7.87 -5.23 2.00
N TYR A 260 7.71 -5.87 0.85
CA TYR A 260 7.67 -7.31 0.73
C TYR A 260 8.51 -7.70 -0.47
N LEU A 261 9.73 -8.15 -0.20
CA LEU A 261 10.69 -8.57 -1.22
C LEU A 261 11.26 -9.94 -0.84
N PRO A 262 10.70 -11.05 -1.36
CA PRO A 262 11.24 -12.38 -1.10
C PRO A 262 12.72 -12.49 -1.44
N LEU A 263 13.44 -13.28 -0.66
CA LEU A 263 14.84 -13.59 -0.92
C LEU A 263 14.95 -14.49 -2.16
N SER A 264 15.16 -13.88 -3.32
CA SER A 264 15.35 -14.61 -4.57
C SER A 264 16.75 -15.22 -4.66
N GLN A 265 16.82 -16.41 -5.26
CA GLN A 265 18.09 -17.04 -5.65
C GLN A 265 18.74 -16.36 -6.86
N LYS A 266 17.98 -15.54 -7.62
CA LYS A 266 18.54 -14.76 -8.71
C LYS A 266 19.22 -13.51 -8.15
N PRO A 267 20.35 -13.07 -8.72
CA PRO A 267 21.02 -11.86 -8.26
C PRO A 267 20.14 -10.64 -8.54
N PHE A 268 20.04 -9.76 -7.55
CA PHE A 268 19.39 -8.46 -7.66
C PHE A 268 20.12 -7.47 -6.76
N ALA A 269 19.88 -6.18 -6.97
CA ALA A 269 20.45 -5.12 -6.18
C ALA A 269 19.41 -4.04 -5.88
N LEU A 270 19.64 -3.31 -4.80
CA LEU A 270 18.82 -2.17 -4.40
C LEU A 270 19.59 -0.87 -4.59
N ARG A 271 18.89 0.17 -5.03
CA ARG A 271 19.47 1.50 -5.24
C ARG A 271 18.59 2.57 -4.61
N LEU A 272 19.21 3.45 -3.83
CA LEU A 272 18.56 4.56 -3.14
C LEU A 272 19.38 5.84 -3.35
N HIS A 273 18.71 6.98 -3.52
CA HIS A 273 19.37 8.27 -3.49
C HIS A 273 18.88 9.05 -2.28
N ILE A 274 19.83 9.56 -1.50
CA ILE A 274 19.58 10.28 -0.25
C ILE A 274 20.38 11.57 -0.26
N LYS A 275 19.73 12.69 0.05
CA LYS A 275 20.40 13.96 0.33
C LYS A 275 20.19 14.32 1.80
N GLN A 276 21.18 14.99 2.39
CA GLN A 276 21.17 15.33 3.83
C GLN A 276 21.68 16.74 4.06
N GLU A 277 20.97 17.48 4.91
CA GLU A 277 21.38 18.81 5.35
C GLU A 277 21.19 18.94 6.87
N PRO A 278 22.27 19.02 7.68
CA PRO A 278 23.68 18.87 7.31
C PRO A 278 24.07 17.41 6.95
N PRO A 279 25.19 17.18 6.23
CA PRO A 279 25.65 15.84 5.84
C PRO A 279 26.30 15.10 7.01
N ILE A 280 25.50 14.38 7.81
CA ILE A 280 25.97 13.67 9.01
C ILE A 280 26.27 12.18 8.77
N GLY A 281 25.97 11.63 7.59
CA GLY A 281 26.27 10.26 7.19
C GLY A 281 25.12 9.27 7.45
N ALA A 282 24.23 9.10 6.47
CA ALA A 282 23.24 8.03 6.49
C ALA A 282 23.87 6.65 6.30
N ALA A 283 23.21 5.65 6.86
CA ALA A 283 23.33 4.26 6.44
C ALA A 283 21.96 3.79 5.94
N VAL A 284 21.93 2.93 4.92
CA VAL A 284 20.71 2.21 4.54
C VAL A 284 20.57 0.98 5.42
N VAL A 285 19.36 0.74 5.90
CA VAL A 285 18.97 -0.40 6.73
C VAL A 285 18.10 -1.32 5.91
N LEU A 286 18.39 -2.62 5.92
CA LEU A 286 17.48 -3.64 5.43
C LEU A 286 17.05 -4.49 6.61
N GLY A 287 15.74 -4.56 6.85
CA GLY A 287 15.11 -5.48 7.79
C GLY A 287 14.61 -6.72 7.06
N TYR A 288 14.84 -7.87 7.67
CA TYR A 288 14.43 -9.18 7.16
C TYR A 288 13.47 -9.82 8.15
N TRP A 289 12.52 -10.59 7.63
CA TRP A 289 11.62 -11.42 8.41
C TRP A 289 11.60 -12.84 7.83
N PHE A 290 11.63 -13.83 8.72
CA PHE A 290 11.56 -15.26 8.41
C PHE A 290 10.30 -15.85 9.05
N GLU A 291 9.31 -16.18 8.22
CA GLU A 291 7.94 -16.46 8.69
C GLU A 291 7.86 -17.71 9.58
N SER A 292 8.43 -18.83 9.14
CA SER A 292 8.44 -20.11 9.88
C SER A 292 9.17 -20.02 11.21
N ALA A 293 10.26 -19.26 11.24
CA ALA A 293 11.08 -19.08 12.44
C ALA A 293 10.53 -17.99 13.37
N ARG A 294 9.68 -17.09 12.84
CA ARG A 294 9.30 -15.82 13.48
C ARG A 294 10.50 -15.01 13.96
N GLN A 295 11.54 -14.98 13.14
CA GLN A 295 12.80 -14.28 13.43
C GLN A 295 12.94 -13.04 12.56
N SER A 296 13.63 -12.04 13.11
CA SER A 296 14.04 -10.84 12.37
C SER A 296 15.56 -10.74 12.34
N ALA A 297 16.07 -10.16 11.25
CA ALA A 297 17.47 -9.79 11.12
C ALA A 297 17.57 -8.41 10.48
N THR A 298 18.72 -7.75 10.66
CA THR A 298 18.95 -6.41 10.12
C THR A 298 20.36 -6.31 9.57
N THR A 299 20.52 -5.66 8.42
CA THR A 299 21.83 -5.29 7.87
C THR A 299 21.93 -3.79 7.66
N LEU A 300 23.11 -3.24 7.92
CA LEU A 300 23.45 -1.84 7.66
C LEU A 300 24.40 -1.74 6.47
N HIS A 301 24.17 -0.75 5.61
CA HIS A 301 25.03 -0.42 4.47
C HIS A 301 25.38 1.07 4.53
N GLN A 302 26.67 1.38 4.58
CA GLN A 302 27.17 2.76 4.79
C GLN A 302 27.81 3.35 3.55
N ASP A 303 28.26 2.52 2.63
CA ASP A 303 28.97 2.97 1.43
C ASP A 303 28.00 3.70 0.49
N ALA A 304 28.44 4.85 0.00
CA ALA A 304 27.66 5.66 -0.91
C ALA A 304 28.59 6.35 -1.92
N LEU A 305 28.10 6.49 -3.15
CA LEU A 305 28.72 7.27 -4.19
C LEU A 305 28.21 8.71 -4.08
N GLU A 306 29.12 9.68 -4.05
CA GLU A 306 28.75 11.10 -4.08
C GLU A 306 28.22 11.47 -5.46
N GLU A 307 27.06 12.12 -5.49
CA GLU A 307 26.45 12.70 -6.68
C GLU A 307 26.51 14.24 -6.63
N LYS A 308 25.92 14.89 -7.63
CA LYS A 308 25.84 16.35 -7.66
C LYS A 308 24.89 16.87 -6.57
N GLU A 309 25.10 18.11 -6.16
CA GLU A 309 24.15 18.84 -5.29
C GLU A 309 23.89 18.19 -3.91
N GLY A 310 24.86 17.43 -3.41
CA GLY A 310 24.80 16.81 -2.08
C GLY A 310 23.96 15.53 -2.01
N TRP A 311 23.52 15.01 -3.17
CA TRP A 311 22.92 13.69 -3.27
C TRP A 311 23.98 12.60 -3.11
N LYS A 312 23.59 11.50 -2.46
CA LYS A 312 24.40 10.30 -2.30
C LYS A 312 23.63 9.09 -2.81
N GLN A 313 24.27 8.28 -3.62
CA GLN A 313 23.71 7.05 -4.15
C GLN A 313 24.23 5.85 -3.35
N TYR A 314 23.31 5.11 -2.75
CA TYR A 314 23.58 3.87 -2.03
C TYR A 314 23.25 2.70 -2.94
N ILE A 315 24.25 1.88 -3.26
CA ILE A 315 24.11 0.70 -4.11
C ILE A 315 24.35 -0.55 -3.28
N ILE A 316 23.30 -1.33 -3.05
CA ILE A 316 23.35 -2.56 -2.27
C ILE A 316 23.28 -3.73 -3.24
N GLU A 317 24.44 -4.12 -3.75
CA GLU A 317 24.62 -5.31 -4.58
C GLU A 317 25.20 -6.44 -3.72
N ARG A 318 24.34 -7.36 -3.30
CA ARG A 318 24.65 -8.44 -2.35
C ARG A 318 23.96 -9.72 -2.76
N ASP A 319 24.51 -10.85 -2.35
CA ASP A 319 23.84 -12.13 -2.46
C ASP A 319 22.89 -12.33 -1.27
N PHE A 320 21.76 -11.62 -1.29
CA PHE A 320 20.81 -11.58 -0.17
C PHE A 320 20.36 -12.97 0.27
N HIS A 321 20.16 -13.90 -0.66
CA HIS A 321 19.77 -15.27 -0.35
C HIS A 321 20.89 -16.03 0.36
N ASN A 322 22.11 -16.08 -0.21
CA ASN A 322 23.18 -16.88 0.39
C ASN A 322 23.70 -16.29 1.71
N GLU A 323 23.69 -14.97 1.86
CA GLU A 323 24.02 -14.31 3.13
C GLU A 323 23.07 -14.70 4.25
N ARG A 324 21.76 -14.84 3.95
CA ARG A 324 20.76 -15.25 4.93
C ARG A 324 20.69 -16.76 5.09
N LEU A 325 21.03 -17.53 4.05
CA LEU A 325 21.09 -19.00 4.09
C LEU A 325 22.08 -19.51 5.14
N ALA A 326 23.25 -18.88 5.25
CA ALA A 326 24.23 -19.24 6.27
C ALA A 326 23.67 -19.11 7.69
N GLU A 327 23.00 -17.99 7.98
CA GLU A 327 22.35 -17.74 9.27
C GLU A 327 21.17 -18.69 9.52
N ALA A 328 20.35 -18.93 8.48
CA ALA A 328 19.21 -19.83 8.56
C ALA A 328 19.65 -21.28 8.85
N ASN A 329 20.71 -21.75 8.20
CA ASN A 329 21.31 -23.07 8.44
C ASN A 329 21.86 -23.21 9.86
N GLU A 330 22.54 -22.19 10.38
CA GLU A 330 23.08 -22.18 11.75
C GLU A 330 21.96 -22.24 12.79
N LYS A 331 20.86 -21.52 12.56
CA LYS A 331 19.74 -21.38 13.50
C LYS A 331 18.61 -22.39 13.28
N GLY A 332 18.71 -23.27 12.28
CA GLY A 332 17.78 -24.36 12.03
C GLY A 332 16.43 -23.95 11.43
N TYR A 333 16.38 -22.89 10.61
CA TYR A 333 15.18 -22.48 9.88
C TYR A 333 15.42 -22.35 8.38
N SER A 334 14.33 -22.18 7.60
CA SER A 334 14.39 -22.08 6.14
C SER A 334 14.66 -20.63 5.70
N VAL A 335 15.45 -20.44 4.65
CA VAL A 335 15.59 -19.12 3.99
C VAL A 335 14.46 -18.87 2.98
N ALA A 336 13.75 -19.92 2.56
CA ALA A 336 12.79 -19.86 1.46
C ALA A 336 11.54 -19.02 1.75
N ASP A 337 11.23 -18.83 3.04
CA ASP A 337 10.16 -17.95 3.52
C ASP A 337 10.69 -16.62 4.06
N GLY A 338 11.98 -16.35 3.84
CA GLY A 338 12.63 -15.10 4.18
C GLY A 338 12.32 -14.02 3.15
N PHE A 339 12.07 -12.82 3.64
CA PHE A 339 11.89 -11.64 2.79
C PHE A 339 12.45 -10.39 3.46
N ILE A 340 12.89 -9.43 2.64
CA ILE A 340 13.11 -8.06 3.11
C ILE A 340 11.74 -7.49 3.40
N ASN A 341 11.51 -7.11 4.66
CA ASN A 341 10.24 -6.55 5.12
C ASN A 341 10.32 -5.05 5.39
N LYS A 342 11.53 -4.50 5.50
CA LYS A 342 11.77 -3.06 5.72
C LYS A 342 12.98 -2.58 4.95
N ILE A 343 12.83 -1.43 4.29
CA ILE A 343 13.96 -0.68 3.72
C ILE A 343 13.96 0.69 4.38
N GLY A 344 15.08 1.08 4.97
CA GLY A 344 15.12 2.28 5.79
C GLY A 344 16.44 3.03 5.75
N ILE A 345 16.45 4.14 6.47
CA ILE A 345 17.57 5.04 6.63
C ILE A 345 17.84 5.13 8.12
N SER A 346 19.09 4.85 8.48
CA SER A 346 19.61 5.00 9.83
C SER A 346 20.52 6.20 9.90
N LEU A 347 20.22 7.12 10.81
CA LEU A 347 20.92 8.40 10.97
C LEU A 347 21.64 8.45 12.32
N PRO A 348 22.91 8.88 12.37
CA PRO A 348 23.63 9.06 13.62
C PRO A 348 23.04 10.19 14.48
N PRO A 349 23.42 10.27 15.76
CA PRO A 349 23.00 11.38 16.60
C PRO A 349 23.63 12.69 16.08
N GLY A 350 23.01 13.83 16.37
CA GLY A 350 23.49 15.12 15.87
C GLY A 350 22.43 16.22 15.79
N PRO A 351 22.75 17.35 15.13
CA PRO A 351 21.86 18.50 15.05
C PRO A 351 20.59 18.17 14.27
N ALA A 352 19.56 19.02 14.41
CA ALA A 352 18.37 18.97 13.56
C ALA A 352 18.77 18.96 12.08
N MET A 353 18.02 18.24 11.25
CA MET A 353 18.40 18.03 9.86
C MET A 353 17.20 17.81 8.95
N ARG A 354 17.44 17.96 7.66
CA ARG A 354 16.54 17.54 6.60
C ARG A 354 17.17 16.39 5.84
N ILE A 355 16.34 15.42 5.48
CA ILE A 355 16.72 14.34 4.58
C ILE A 355 15.74 14.27 3.42
N TRP A 356 16.25 14.03 2.22
CA TRP A 356 15.45 13.80 1.02
C TRP A 356 15.73 12.39 0.51
N VAL A 357 14.69 11.71 0.04
CA VAL A 357 14.78 10.36 -0.53
C VAL A 357 14.00 10.34 -1.84
N SER A 358 14.67 10.04 -2.96
CA SER A 358 14.03 10.07 -4.29
C SER A 358 13.21 8.82 -4.59
N GLY A 359 13.61 7.68 -4.04
CA GLY A 359 12.95 6.39 -4.26
C GLY A 359 13.83 5.22 -3.87
N VAL A 360 13.26 4.02 -3.98
CA VAL A 360 13.97 2.76 -3.87
C VAL A 360 13.76 1.99 -5.15
N GLU A 361 14.84 1.66 -5.84
CA GLU A 361 14.81 0.87 -7.05
C GLU A 361 15.35 -0.53 -6.76
N LEU A 362 14.69 -1.52 -7.37
CA LEU A 362 15.20 -2.87 -7.52
C LEU A 362 15.69 -3.01 -8.95
N TYR A 363 16.93 -3.46 -9.12
CA TYR A 363 17.50 -3.65 -10.45
C TYR A 363 18.27 -4.98 -10.56
N VAL A 364 18.40 -5.45 -11.79
CA VAL A 364 19.25 -6.60 -12.12
C VAL A 364 20.66 -6.07 -12.35
N PRO A 365 21.66 -6.45 -11.54
CA PRO A 365 23.03 -6.03 -11.78
C PRO A 365 23.55 -6.60 -13.09
N ASP A 366 24.43 -5.84 -13.76
CA ASP A 366 25.20 -6.39 -14.87
C ASP A 366 26.11 -7.46 -14.29
N VAL A 367 25.78 -8.72 -14.54
CA VAL A 367 26.64 -9.83 -14.17
C VAL A 367 27.93 -9.63 -14.96
N LYS A 368 28.95 -9.06 -14.33
CA LYS A 368 30.33 -9.30 -14.76
C LYS A 368 30.47 -10.81 -14.62
N GLN A 369 30.40 -11.51 -15.75
CA GLN A 369 30.74 -12.93 -15.78
C GLN A 369 32.10 -13.05 -15.07
N PRO A 370 32.20 -13.91 -14.04
CA PRO A 370 33.46 -14.07 -13.31
C PRO A 370 34.61 -14.47 -14.22
#